data_AF-A0A0D9XDE6-F1
#
_entry.id   AF-A0A0D9XDE6-F1
#
_cell.length_a   1.000
_cell.length_b   1.000
_cell.length_c   1.000
_cell.angle_alpha   90.00
_cell.angle_beta   90.00
_cell.angle_gamma   90.00
#
_symmetry.space_group_name_H-M   'P 1'
#
loop_
_entity.id
_entity.type
_entity.pdbx_description
1 polymer ?
#
loop_
_entity_poly.entity_id
_entity_poly.type
_entity_poly.pdbx_seq_one_letter_code
_entity_poly.pdbx_strand_id
1 'polypeptide(L)'
;MREISVCSPVENASRAVRRARGVRGGPHRIWWTARCGDALRYVRARGARISFLAHLEKLLYTLRSALPRYLACLYALFTRANRQAQSPRSLNPHKNNKRDESQQTERCLALGETKQNKTKAERVCAVQAARRAPDGSRPIARAPPRHGATGRAMSRGRTRLQPSAAALVLLPLLLLSPVHHDVSASAAAERDEQHPPLDYREALEKSLLYFEAQRSGRLPYSQRVTWRGHSGLTDGLQQGVDLVGGYYDAGDHVKFGLPMAFTVTMLSWGAIDFSDDISSSGQWSHTLDAIKWGTDYFVKAHTHPFVYWAEVGDGDTDHYCWQRPEDMTTSRQAYKVDKENPGSDLAGETAAALAAASIVFRRTNPHYSHLLLHHAQQLFEFGDTYRGSYDSSIEEVRSYYASVSGYHDELLWAALWLHRATGKEEYLRYAVENAEPFGGVGWAMTEFSWDVKYAGLQVLAAKKS
;
A
#
# COMPACT_ATOMS: atom_id res chain seq x y z
N MET A 1 24.66 12.53 -13.16
CA MET A 1 23.80 12.47 -14.37
C MET A 1 23.20 13.86 -14.60
N ARG A 2 22.70 14.17 -15.81
CA ARG A 2 21.91 15.41 -16.02
C ARG A 2 20.44 15.16 -15.68
N GLU A 3 19.71 16.23 -15.38
CA GLU A 3 18.33 16.17 -14.92
C GLU A 3 17.40 15.57 -15.98
N ILE A 4 16.59 14.60 -15.55
CA ILE A 4 15.39 14.13 -16.24
C ILE A 4 14.30 14.05 -15.17
N SER A 5 13.75 15.20 -14.81
CA SER A 5 12.45 15.29 -14.14
C SER A 5 11.40 15.53 -15.22
N VAL A 6 10.36 14.69 -15.27
CA VAL A 6 9.31 14.74 -16.32
C VAL A 6 8.02 15.36 -15.73
N CYS A 7 8.19 16.39 -14.90
CA CYS A 7 7.12 16.90 -14.04
C CYS A 7 6.75 18.35 -14.41
N SER A 8 6.01 18.51 -15.50
CA SER A 8 5.36 19.80 -15.82
C SER A 8 4.17 20.04 -14.88
N PRO A 9 4.02 21.24 -14.27
CA PRO A 9 2.92 21.51 -13.34
C PRO A 9 1.56 21.59 -14.05
N VAL A 10 0.72 20.57 -13.87
CA VAL A 10 -0.63 20.49 -14.48
C VAL A 10 -1.68 21.20 -13.59
N GLU A 11 -1.41 22.44 -13.20
CA GLU A 11 -2.23 23.19 -12.22
C GLU A 11 -3.65 23.55 -12.68
N ASN A 12 -4.05 23.18 -13.91
CA ASN A 12 -5.33 23.58 -14.52
C ASN A 12 -6.20 22.44 -15.10
N ALA A 13 -5.71 21.20 -15.27
CA ALA A 13 -6.54 20.15 -15.87
C ALA A 13 -7.69 19.70 -14.96
N SER A 14 -7.43 19.47 -13.68
CA SER A 14 -8.42 18.94 -12.72
C SER A 14 -9.60 19.89 -12.47
N ARG A 15 -9.40 21.21 -12.65
CA ARG A 15 -10.48 22.21 -12.62
C ARG A 15 -11.33 22.23 -13.90
N ALA A 16 -10.76 21.90 -15.05
CA ALA A 16 -11.51 21.82 -16.30
C ALA A 16 -12.51 20.65 -16.30
N VAL A 17 -12.08 19.46 -15.87
CA VAL A 17 -12.92 18.25 -15.83
C VAL A 17 -14.14 18.43 -14.93
N ARG A 18 -14.00 19.09 -13.76
CA ARG A 18 -15.12 19.33 -12.84
C ARG A 18 -16.11 20.41 -13.36
N ARG A 19 -15.71 21.33 -14.24
CA ARG A 19 -16.61 22.31 -14.88
C ARG A 19 -17.37 21.77 -16.11
N ALA A 20 -16.87 20.73 -16.77
CA ALA A 20 -17.46 20.21 -18.00
C ALA A 20 -18.80 19.46 -17.83
N ARG A 21 -19.25 19.15 -16.60
CA ARG A 21 -20.46 18.36 -16.32
C ARG A 21 -21.78 19.16 -16.25
N GLY A 22 -21.79 20.46 -16.56
CA GLY A 22 -23.00 21.29 -16.42
C GLY A 22 -23.14 22.48 -17.38
N VAL A 23 -23.64 22.23 -18.59
CA VAL A 23 -24.44 23.17 -19.41
C VAL A 23 -25.18 22.36 -20.49
N ARG A 24 -26.37 22.80 -20.90
CA ARG A 24 -27.11 22.23 -22.04
C ARG A 24 -27.16 23.25 -23.18
N GLY A 25 -26.92 22.81 -24.41
CA GLY A 25 -27.11 23.63 -25.61
C GLY A 25 -26.11 23.31 -26.72
N GLY A 26 -26.56 23.40 -27.96
CA GLY A 26 -25.76 23.45 -29.18
C GLY A 26 -26.51 24.28 -30.22
N PRO A 27 -26.22 24.17 -31.53
CA PRO A 27 -25.05 23.51 -32.13
C PRO A 27 -24.40 24.35 -33.24
N HIS A 28 -23.07 24.56 -33.25
CA HIS A 28 -22.33 24.91 -34.49
C HIS A 28 -20.88 24.42 -34.41
N ARG A 29 -20.24 24.25 -35.58
CA ARG A 29 -18.91 23.60 -35.73
C ARG A 29 -17.79 24.63 -35.98
N ILE A 30 -16.56 24.26 -35.62
CA ILE A 30 -15.33 24.42 -36.44
C ILE A 30 -14.30 23.37 -35.95
N TRP A 31 -13.27 23.09 -36.75
CA TRP A 31 -12.49 21.84 -36.73
C TRP A 31 -11.08 21.95 -36.12
N TRP A 32 -10.71 20.95 -35.31
CA TRP A 32 -9.47 20.12 -35.33
C TRP A 32 -9.79 18.91 -34.43
N THR A 33 -9.43 17.64 -34.67
CA THR A 33 -8.55 16.96 -35.64
C THR A 33 -9.29 15.79 -36.35
N ALA A 34 -8.61 15.06 -37.24
CA ALA A 34 -9.19 13.91 -37.97
C ALA A 34 -8.39 12.61 -37.74
N ARG A 35 -9.05 11.46 -37.98
CA ARG A 35 -8.54 10.07 -37.94
C ARG A 35 -8.23 9.48 -36.55
N CYS A 36 -9.27 9.01 -35.87
CA CYS A 36 -9.51 7.57 -35.66
C CYS A 36 -10.77 7.35 -34.79
N GLY A 37 -11.93 7.09 -35.40
CA GLY A 37 -13.18 6.99 -34.65
C GLY A 37 -14.41 6.56 -35.44
N ASP A 38 -14.41 5.33 -35.95
CA ASP A 38 -15.60 4.67 -36.52
C ASP A 38 -15.65 3.19 -36.13
N ALA A 39 -16.21 2.91 -34.94
CA ALA A 39 -16.40 1.54 -34.42
C ALA A 39 -17.65 1.35 -33.55
N LEU A 40 -18.45 2.40 -33.32
CA LEU A 40 -19.48 2.43 -32.25
C LEU A 40 -20.84 2.98 -32.72
N ARG A 41 -21.33 2.54 -33.89
CA ARG A 41 -22.72 2.77 -34.36
C ARG A 41 -23.33 1.54 -35.06
N TYR A 42 -23.31 0.36 -34.42
CA TYR A 42 -23.93 -0.84 -35.02
C TYR A 42 -24.74 -1.75 -34.08
N VAL A 43 -25.21 -1.24 -32.93
CA VAL A 43 -26.06 -2.03 -32.00
C VAL A 43 -27.28 -1.23 -31.53
N ARG A 44 -28.16 -0.82 -32.46
CA ARG A 44 -29.52 -0.36 -32.10
C ARG A 44 -30.60 -0.51 -33.19
N ALA A 45 -30.56 -1.58 -33.97
CA ALA A 45 -31.66 -1.96 -34.86
C ALA A 45 -31.73 -3.48 -35.08
N ARG A 46 -32.95 -4.03 -35.07
CA ARG A 46 -33.34 -5.42 -35.42
C ARG A 46 -32.78 -6.52 -34.51
N GLY A 47 -33.67 -7.19 -33.78
CA GLY A 47 -33.37 -8.47 -33.13
C GLY A 47 -33.67 -9.64 -34.09
N ALA A 48 -32.74 -10.60 -34.17
CA ALA A 48 -32.93 -11.92 -34.77
C ALA A 48 -31.92 -12.91 -34.15
N ARG A 49 -32.29 -14.19 -33.98
CA ARG A 49 -31.40 -15.22 -33.40
C ARG A 49 -30.39 -15.68 -34.46
N ILE A 50 -29.09 -15.51 -34.22
CA ILE A 50 -27.99 -16.07 -35.03
C ILE A 50 -26.87 -16.59 -34.08
N SER A 51 -26.17 -17.65 -34.49
CA SER A 51 -25.20 -18.39 -33.65
C SER A 51 -23.98 -17.58 -33.18
N PHE A 52 -23.58 -17.82 -31.92
CA PHE A 52 -22.43 -17.22 -31.23
C PHE A 52 -21.08 -17.51 -31.92
N LEU A 53 -20.93 -18.72 -32.51
CA LEU A 53 -19.68 -19.17 -33.13
C LEU A 53 -19.21 -18.26 -34.29
N ALA A 54 -20.15 -17.74 -35.09
CA ALA A 54 -19.84 -16.94 -36.28
C ALA A 54 -19.25 -15.55 -35.99
N HIS A 55 -19.27 -15.09 -34.73
CA HIS A 55 -18.56 -13.87 -34.31
C HIS A 55 -17.13 -14.15 -33.83
N LEU A 56 -16.88 -15.32 -33.24
CA LEU A 56 -15.58 -15.65 -32.65
C LEU A 56 -14.49 -15.77 -33.72
N GLU A 57 -14.77 -16.46 -34.84
CA GLU A 57 -13.84 -16.57 -35.97
C GLU A 57 -13.46 -15.20 -36.57
N LYS A 58 -14.45 -14.31 -36.73
CA LYS A 58 -14.21 -12.95 -37.26
C LYS A 58 -13.38 -12.09 -36.31
N LEU A 59 -13.58 -12.23 -35.00
CA LEU A 59 -12.76 -11.53 -33.99
C LEU A 59 -11.31 -12.03 -34.04
N LEU A 60 -11.11 -13.35 -34.07
CA LEU A 60 -9.78 -13.97 -34.15
C LEU A 60 -9.04 -13.63 -35.46
N TYR A 61 -9.74 -13.62 -36.60
CA TYR A 61 -9.16 -13.22 -37.90
C TYR A 61 -8.73 -11.74 -37.91
N THR A 62 -9.50 -10.86 -37.26
CA THR A 62 -9.19 -9.44 -37.15
C THR A 62 -7.99 -9.20 -36.21
N LEU A 63 -7.92 -9.90 -35.08
CA LEU A 63 -6.75 -9.85 -34.18
C LEU A 63 -5.47 -10.36 -34.86
N ARG A 64 -5.55 -11.50 -35.55
CA ARG A 64 -4.40 -12.14 -36.23
C ARG A 64 -3.84 -11.30 -37.39
N SER A 65 -4.63 -10.42 -37.99
CA SER A 65 -4.21 -9.52 -39.07
C SER A 65 -3.77 -8.13 -38.60
N ALA A 66 -4.18 -7.69 -37.40
CA ALA A 66 -3.75 -6.42 -36.80
C ALA A 66 -2.39 -6.50 -36.08
N LEU A 67 -2.14 -7.58 -35.33
CA LEU A 67 -0.98 -7.72 -34.44
C LEU A 67 0.39 -7.47 -35.11
N PRO A 68 0.69 -7.99 -36.32
CA PRO A 68 1.99 -7.77 -36.97
C PRO A 68 2.26 -6.29 -37.30
N ARG A 69 1.22 -5.50 -37.59
CA ARG A 69 1.33 -4.08 -37.92
C ARG A 69 1.62 -3.24 -36.67
N TYR A 70 1.07 -3.64 -35.52
CA TYR A 70 1.34 -2.98 -34.24
C TYR A 70 2.79 -3.22 -33.78
N LEU A 71 3.27 -4.48 -33.87
CA LEU A 71 4.66 -4.83 -33.56
C LEU A 71 5.67 -4.14 -34.48
N ALA A 72 5.38 -4.06 -35.79
CA ALA A 72 6.22 -3.31 -36.73
C ALA A 72 6.31 -1.81 -36.40
N CYS A 73 5.21 -1.20 -35.93
CA CYS A 73 5.20 0.20 -35.50
C CYS A 73 6.07 0.43 -34.25
N LEU A 74 5.93 -0.44 -33.23
CA LEU A 74 6.76 -0.39 -32.02
C LEU A 74 8.24 -0.59 -32.32
N TYR A 75 8.59 -1.55 -33.19
CA TYR A 75 9.97 -1.78 -33.61
C TYR A 75 10.56 -0.61 -34.40
N ALA A 76 9.77 0.06 -35.25
CA ALA A 76 10.18 1.26 -35.96
C ALA A 76 10.41 2.46 -35.03
N LEU A 77 9.61 2.61 -33.96
CA LEU A 77 9.81 3.63 -32.93
C LEU A 77 11.09 3.34 -32.12
N PHE A 78 11.28 2.10 -31.66
CA PHE A 78 12.43 1.69 -30.87
C PHE A 78 13.75 1.86 -31.64
N THR A 79 13.80 1.42 -32.90
CA THR A 79 14.99 1.58 -33.76
C THR A 79 15.25 3.04 -34.15
N ARG A 80 14.22 3.89 -34.21
CA ARG A 80 14.40 5.34 -34.43
C ARG A 80 14.99 6.04 -33.21
N ALA A 81 14.52 5.72 -32.00
CA ALA A 81 15.09 6.23 -30.76
C ALA A 81 16.58 5.83 -30.62
N ASN A 82 16.90 4.56 -30.84
CA ASN A 82 18.26 4.05 -30.66
C ASN A 82 19.26 4.69 -31.67
N ARG A 83 18.82 5.00 -32.91
CA ARG A 83 19.65 5.74 -33.88
C ARG A 83 19.94 7.19 -33.48
N GLN A 84 19.09 7.83 -32.67
CA GLN A 84 19.37 9.18 -32.18
C GLN A 84 20.38 9.18 -31.01
N ALA A 85 20.52 8.05 -30.30
CA ALA A 85 21.48 7.90 -29.19
C ALA A 85 22.93 7.64 -29.65
N GLN A 86 23.16 7.23 -30.90
CA GLN A 86 24.46 6.72 -31.40
C GLN A 86 25.12 7.62 -32.47
N SER A 87 24.82 8.92 -32.48
CA SER A 87 25.35 9.88 -33.47
C SER A 87 26.56 10.68 -32.91
N PRO A 88 27.82 10.31 -33.21
CA PRO A 88 28.97 11.15 -32.86
C PRO A 88 29.01 12.40 -33.75
N ARG A 89 29.11 13.58 -33.14
CA ARG A 89 29.50 14.82 -33.84
C ARG A 89 30.80 15.35 -33.26
N SER A 90 31.75 15.65 -34.14
CA SER A 90 33.10 16.06 -33.80
C SER A 90 33.17 17.49 -33.29
N LEU A 91 34.13 17.73 -32.39
CA LEU A 91 34.59 19.05 -31.98
C LEU A 91 35.50 19.65 -33.05
N ASN A 92 35.50 20.99 -33.18
CA ASN A 92 36.75 21.75 -33.35
C ASN A 92 36.57 23.20 -32.83
N PRO A 93 37.62 23.88 -32.32
CA PRO A 93 37.46 25.08 -31.47
C PRO A 93 37.77 26.42 -32.17
N HIS A 94 37.69 27.49 -31.35
CA HIS A 94 38.12 28.89 -31.57
C HIS A 94 37.31 29.77 -32.55
N LYS A 95 36.63 30.78 -31.98
CA LYS A 95 37.22 32.13 -31.79
C LYS A 95 36.47 32.94 -30.72
N ASN A 96 37.13 33.97 -30.19
CA ASN A 96 36.67 34.77 -29.04
C ASN A 96 35.74 35.91 -29.47
N ASN A 97 34.83 36.35 -28.59
CA ASN A 97 34.99 37.66 -27.94
C ASN A 97 34.24 37.76 -26.60
N LYS A 98 34.55 38.79 -25.79
CA LYS A 98 33.91 39.10 -24.50
C LYS A 98 32.89 40.24 -24.61
N ARG A 99 31.78 40.12 -23.86
CA ARG A 99 31.02 41.14 -23.08
C ARG A 99 29.85 40.38 -22.44
N ASP A 100 29.74 40.31 -21.12
CA ASP A 100 29.24 41.37 -20.21
C ASP A 100 27.78 41.74 -20.49
N GLU A 101 26.85 41.13 -19.75
CA GLU A 101 25.56 41.75 -19.42
C GLU A 101 24.94 41.15 -18.13
N SER A 102 25.65 41.32 -17.01
CA SER A 102 25.13 41.01 -15.67
C SER A 102 24.45 42.24 -15.05
N GLN A 103 23.23 42.56 -15.47
CA GLN A 103 22.41 43.60 -14.81
C GLN A 103 20.92 43.55 -15.20
N GLN A 104 20.08 43.03 -14.31
CA GLN A 104 18.74 43.58 -14.05
C GLN A 104 18.16 43.03 -12.74
N THR A 105 18.44 43.73 -11.65
CA THR A 105 17.81 43.54 -10.34
C THR A 105 17.48 44.92 -9.80
N GLU A 106 16.31 45.04 -9.16
CA GLU A 106 15.78 46.24 -8.48
C GLU A 106 15.52 47.51 -9.31
N ARG A 107 14.29 48.03 -9.16
CA ARG A 107 14.05 49.48 -9.03
C ARG A 107 12.71 49.75 -8.33
N CYS A 108 12.79 50.14 -7.07
CA CYS A 108 11.69 50.69 -6.28
C CYS A 108 12.03 52.12 -5.85
N LEU A 109 10.98 52.93 -5.59
CA LEU A 109 10.98 54.23 -4.90
C LEU A 109 11.64 55.46 -5.57
N ALA A 110 10.78 56.34 -6.12
CA ALA A 110 10.72 57.82 -6.01
C ALA A 110 9.58 58.28 -6.94
N LEU A 111 8.67 59.23 -6.65
CA LEU A 111 8.50 60.29 -5.62
C LEU A 111 7.10 60.11 -4.94
N GLY A 112 6.59 60.81 -3.90
CA GLY A 112 6.76 62.19 -3.40
C GLY A 112 5.85 63.17 -4.17
N GLU A 113 4.88 63.94 -3.64
CA GLU A 113 4.38 64.33 -2.28
C GLU A 113 2.89 64.84 -2.41
N THR A 114 2.04 65.19 -1.41
CA THR A 114 1.69 64.74 -0.02
C THR A 114 0.31 65.35 0.36
N LYS A 115 -0.29 64.94 1.51
CA LYS A 115 -1.34 65.65 2.33
C LYS A 115 -2.77 65.77 1.71
N GLN A 116 -3.89 65.92 2.45
CA GLN A 116 -4.20 65.77 3.90
C GLN A 116 -5.72 65.55 4.17
N ASN A 117 -6.04 64.93 5.31
CA ASN A 117 -7.26 65.07 6.15
C ASN A 117 -8.68 65.11 5.54
N LYS A 118 -9.52 64.11 5.92
CA LYS A 118 -10.74 64.32 6.75
C LYS A 118 -11.26 63.02 7.37
N THR A 119 -12.19 63.11 8.33
CA THR A 119 -12.44 62.07 9.35
C THR A 119 -13.90 61.62 9.51
N LYS A 120 -14.09 60.31 9.73
CA LYS A 120 -14.96 59.69 10.75
C LYS A 120 -16.49 59.94 10.73
N ALA A 121 -17.23 58.98 10.16
CA ALA A 121 -18.57 58.48 10.57
C ALA A 121 -18.81 57.14 9.84
N GLU A 122 -19.52 56.11 10.33
CA GLU A 122 -20.11 55.82 11.66
C GLU A 122 -20.20 54.28 11.91
N ARG A 123 -20.80 53.83 13.02
CA ARG A 123 -20.97 52.40 13.44
C ARG A 123 -22.45 52.13 13.84
N VAL A 124 -22.73 50.94 14.42
CA VAL A 124 -23.94 50.57 15.23
C VAL A 124 -25.19 50.20 14.40
N CYS A 125 -26.04 49.21 14.71
CA CYS A 125 -26.03 47.93 15.49
C CYS A 125 -27.21 47.07 14.91
N ALA A 126 -27.30 45.74 14.94
CA ALA A 126 -27.19 44.71 16.00
C ALA A 126 -28.43 44.54 16.93
N VAL A 127 -29.11 43.38 16.78
CA VAL A 127 -29.71 42.51 17.83
C VAL A 127 -31.17 42.74 18.33
N GLN A 128 -31.82 41.62 18.71
CA GLN A 128 -33.13 41.35 19.41
C GLN A 128 -34.46 41.23 18.59
N ALA A 129 -35.47 40.43 18.98
CA ALA A 129 -35.50 39.12 19.69
C ALA A 129 -36.93 38.46 19.81
N ALA A 130 -36.99 37.13 19.55
CA ALA A 130 -37.72 36.07 20.29
C ALA A 130 -39.28 35.94 20.37
N ARG A 131 -39.70 34.71 20.74
CA ARG A 131 -41.03 34.18 21.16
C ARG A 131 -42.02 33.87 20.01
N ARG A 132 -42.81 32.79 20.02
CA ARG A 132 -43.44 32.02 21.13
C ARG A 132 -43.52 30.48 20.88
N ALA A 133 -43.79 29.73 21.95
CA ALA A 133 -44.48 28.42 21.98
C ALA A 133 -45.83 28.59 22.74
N PRO A 134 -46.75 27.59 22.83
CA PRO A 134 -46.62 26.55 23.89
C PRO A 134 -47.25 25.15 23.61
N ASP A 135 -47.01 24.21 24.55
CA ASP A 135 -47.76 22.97 24.89
C ASP A 135 -48.09 21.88 23.82
N GLY A 136 -48.22 20.59 24.18
CA GLY A 136 -48.03 19.97 25.50
C GLY A 136 -48.44 18.47 25.54
N SER A 137 -48.36 17.86 26.74
CA SER A 137 -48.83 16.50 27.12
C SER A 137 -47.92 15.26 26.88
N ARG A 138 -47.97 14.33 27.85
CA ARG A 138 -47.41 12.95 27.89
C ARG A 138 -48.58 11.95 28.15
N PRO A 139 -48.37 10.70 28.61
CA PRO A 139 -47.86 9.53 27.88
C PRO A 139 -48.86 8.34 27.92
N ILE A 140 -48.69 7.33 27.08
CA ILE A 140 -49.32 6.00 27.27
C ILE A 140 -48.29 4.89 27.00
N ALA A 141 -48.24 3.89 27.89
CA ALA A 141 -47.48 2.67 27.73
C ALA A 141 -48.42 1.47 27.55
N ARG A 142 -47.97 0.41 26.85
CA ARG A 142 -48.51 -0.95 26.99
C ARG A 142 -47.52 -2.01 26.50
N ALA A 143 -47.57 -3.16 27.17
CA ALA A 143 -46.72 -4.33 26.95
C ALA A 143 -47.55 -5.46 26.25
N PRO A 144 -47.01 -6.68 26.03
CA PRO A 144 -47.47 -7.58 24.96
C PRO A 144 -48.56 -8.58 25.41
N PRO A 145 -49.14 -9.33 24.45
CA PRO A 145 -49.76 -10.63 24.71
C PRO A 145 -48.74 -11.78 24.61
N ARG A 146 -48.87 -12.78 25.49
CA ARG A 146 -48.39 -14.17 25.28
C ARG A 146 -49.57 -15.02 24.79
N HIS A 147 -49.29 -16.14 24.11
CA HIS A 147 -49.99 -17.45 24.14
C HIS A 147 -49.67 -18.23 22.84
N GLY A 148 -49.47 -19.56 22.83
CA GLY A 148 -49.28 -20.47 23.97
C GLY A 148 -49.27 -21.96 23.61
N ALA A 149 -48.34 -22.71 24.23
CA ALA A 149 -48.39 -24.14 24.58
C ALA A 149 -48.47 -25.27 23.52
N THR A 150 -48.06 -26.46 23.98
CA THR A 150 -48.12 -27.80 23.36
C THR A 150 -47.15 -28.11 22.20
N GLY A 151 -46.47 -29.26 22.18
CA GLY A 151 -46.28 -30.24 23.26
C GLY A 151 -45.61 -31.57 22.87
N ARG A 152 -45.32 -32.38 23.91
CA ARG A 152 -44.94 -33.81 23.91
C ARG A 152 -43.57 -34.24 23.33
N ALA A 153 -42.93 -35.14 24.06
CA ALA A 153 -41.66 -35.78 23.73
C ALA A 153 -41.83 -37.19 23.13
N MET A 154 -40.84 -37.65 22.35
CA MET A 154 -40.20 -38.99 22.38
C MET A 154 -38.84 -38.87 21.65
N SER A 155 -37.69 -39.42 22.08
CA SER A 155 -37.32 -40.73 22.66
C SER A 155 -36.85 -41.74 21.58
N ARG A 156 -35.79 -42.51 21.92
CA ARG A 156 -34.99 -43.44 21.09
C ARG A 156 -33.99 -42.75 20.13
N GLY A 157 -32.82 -43.32 19.83
CA GLY A 157 -32.26 -44.60 20.30
C GLY A 157 -30.77 -44.81 19.93
N ARG A 158 -30.14 -45.83 20.53
CA ARG A 158 -28.77 -46.33 20.25
C ARG A 158 -28.71 -46.91 18.81
N THR A 159 -27.56 -47.06 18.13
CA THR A 159 -26.39 -47.88 18.52
C THR A 159 -25.05 -47.50 17.87
N ARG A 160 -23.95 -47.85 18.56
CA ARG A 160 -22.61 -48.10 17.94
C ARG A 160 -22.58 -49.51 17.34
N LEU A 161 -21.66 -49.74 16.40
CA LEU A 161 -20.84 -50.96 16.33
C LEU A 161 -19.50 -50.68 15.61
N GLN A 162 -18.52 -51.56 15.76
CA GLN A 162 -17.12 -51.40 15.30
C GLN A 162 -16.66 -52.66 14.52
N PRO A 163 -15.47 -52.67 13.88
CA PRO A 163 -15.18 -53.54 12.72
C PRO A 163 -14.57 -54.92 13.05
N SER A 164 -14.51 -55.76 12.01
CA SER A 164 -13.66 -56.96 11.89
C SER A 164 -12.88 -56.90 10.56
N ALA A 165 -11.83 -57.71 10.40
CA ALA A 165 -10.79 -57.51 9.38
C ALA A 165 -10.39 -58.76 8.59
N ALA A 166 -9.50 -58.53 7.60
CA ALA A 166 -8.56 -59.46 6.95
C ALA A 166 -9.03 -60.47 5.89
N ALA A 167 -8.38 -60.41 4.72
CA ALA A 167 -7.98 -61.54 3.87
C ALA A 167 -6.81 -61.11 2.94
N LEU A 168 -5.90 -62.03 2.60
CA LEU A 168 -4.84 -61.85 1.58
C LEU A 168 -5.29 -62.52 0.26
N VAL A 169 -4.59 -62.25 -0.87
CA VAL A 169 -3.91 -63.29 -1.68
C VAL A 169 -3.04 -62.67 -2.81
N LEU A 170 -2.12 -63.48 -3.32
CA LEU A 170 -0.92 -63.18 -4.12
C LEU A 170 -1.14 -62.79 -5.60
N LEU A 171 -0.05 -62.27 -6.19
CA LEU A 171 0.18 -61.96 -7.60
C LEU A 171 1.24 -62.93 -8.19
N PRO A 172 1.15 -63.36 -9.46
CA PRO A 172 2.29 -63.91 -10.20
C PRO A 172 2.67 -63.07 -11.44
N LEU A 173 3.96 -63.09 -11.81
CA LEU A 173 4.52 -62.40 -12.98
C LEU A 173 4.30 -63.21 -14.27
N LEU A 174 4.29 -62.52 -15.41
CA LEU A 174 4.72 -63.05 -16.71
C LEU A 174 5.72 -62.08 -17.36
N LEU A 175 6.88 -62.60 -17.77
CA LEU A 175 7.92 -61.89 -18.50
C LEU A 175 7.91 -62.33 -19.97
N LEU A 176 8.18 -61.42 -20.91
CA LEU A 176 8.65 -61.76 -22.26
C LEU A 176 9.37 -60.58 -22.93
N SER A 177 10.70 -60.74 -23.05
CA SER A 177 11.66 -60.13 -24.01
C SER A 177 11.61 -58.63 -24.37
N PRO A 178 12.72 -57.87 -24.18
CA PRO A 178 12.90 -56.55 -24.78
C PRO A 178 13.31 -56.64 -26.26
N VAL A 179 12.94 -55.63 -27.05
CA VAL A 179 13.48 -55.42 -28.40
C VAL A 179 14.72 -54.55 -28.28
N HIS A 180 15.87 -55.04 -28.74
CA HIS A 180 17.08 -54.23 -28.88
C HIS A 180 16.90 -53.20 -30.01
N HIS A 181 17.28 -51.96 -29.75
CA HIS A 181 17.52 -50.92 -30.75
C HIS A 181 18.88 -50.29 -30.46
N ASP A 182 19.87 -50.58 -31.30
CA ASP A 182 21.17 -49.93 -31.25
C ASP A 182 21.05 -48.48 -31.73
N VAL A 183 20.84 -47.57 -30.79
CA VAL A 183 21.03 -46.14 -31.01
C VAL A 183 22.41 -45.77 -30.47
N SER A 184 23.38 -45.58 -31.36
CA SER A 184 24.70 -45.03 -31.01
C SER A 184 24.57 -43.59 -30.54
N ALA A 185 24.23 -43.41 -29.26
CA ALA A 185 24.26 -42.13 -28.59
C ALA A 185 25.69 -41.62 -28.54
N SER A 186 26.02 -40.65 -29.41
CA SER A 186 27.24 -39.85 -29.27
C SER A 186 27.20 -39.17 -27.91
N ALA A 187 28.01 -39.65 -26.97
CA ALA A 187 28.12 -39.11 -25.63
C ALA A 187 28.81 -37.73 -25.63
N ALA A 188 28.07 -36.72 -26.09
CA ALA A 188 28.32 -35.34 -25.72
C ALA A 188 28.16 -35.27 -24.20
N ALA A 189 29.28 -35.18 -23.49
CA ALA A 189 29.28 -35.05 -22.04
C ALA A 189 28.62 -33.71 -21.67
N GLU A 190 27.36 -33.76 -21.27
CA GLU A 190 26.68 -32.66 -20.61
C GLU A 190 27.51 -32.29 -19.39
N ARG A 191 28.14 -31.12 -19.43
CA ARG A 191 28.75 -30.55 -18.25
C ARG A 191 27.61 -30.05 -17.40
N ASP A 192 27.38 -30.73 -16.28
CA ASP A 192 26.61 -30.21 -15.17
C ASP A 192 27.19 -28.84 -14.79
N GLU A 193 26.54 -27.75 -15.21
CA GLU A 193 26.90 -26.41 -14.78
C GLU A 193 26.46 -26.26 -13.33
N GLN A 194 27.31 -26.77 -12.43
CA GLN A 194 27.19 -26.57 -10.99
C GLN A 194 27.38 -25.10 -10.69
N HIS A 195 26.29 -24.34 -10.79
CA HIS A 195 26.21 -22.97 -10.35
C HIS A 195 26.70 -22.90 -8.89
N PRO A 196 27.55 -21.91 -8.54
CA PRO A 196 28.05 -21.80 -7.18
C PRO A 196 26.88 -21.67 -6.20
N PRO A 197 26.95 -22.30 -5.01
CA PRO A 197 25.88 -22.24 -4.04
C PRO A 197 25.57 -20.79 -3.65
N LEU A 198 24.28 -20.47 -3.54
CA LEU A 198 23.81 -19.11 -3.27
C LEU A 198 24.30 -18.61 -1.91
N ASP A 199 24.96 -17.45 -1.90
CA ASP A 199 25.36 -16.78 -0.66
C ASP A 199 24.15 -16.02 -0.06
N TYR A 200 23.45 -16.68 0.86
CA TYR A 200 22.32 -16.09 1.58
C TYR A 200 22.72 -14.93 2.51
N ARG A 201 23.99 -14.83 2.93
CA ARG A 201 24.50 -13.70 3.70
C ARG A 201 24.69 -12.47 2.80
N GLU A 202 25.23 -12.65 1.60
CA GLU A 202 25.29 -11.58 0.60
C GLU A 202 23.89 -11.12 0.17
N ALA A 203 22.94 -12.05 0.03
CA ALA A 203 21.54 -11.74 -0.25
C ALA A 203 20.88 -10.93 0.89
N LEU A 204 21.11 -11.28 2.16
CA LEU A 204 20.62 -10.54 3.32
C LEU A 204 21.23 -9.13 3.40
N GLU A 205 22.52 -8.98 3.14
CA GLU A 205 23.17 -7.67 3.08
C GLU A 205 22.56 -6.78 2.00
N LYS A 206 22.35 -7.32 0.79
CA LYS A 206 21.70 -6.62 -0.33
C LYS A 206 20.25 -6.25 -0.03
N SER A 207 19.52 -7.10 0.70
CA SER A 207 18.16 -6.81 1.18
C SER A 207 18.13 -5.61 2.15
N LEU A 208 19.08 -5.54 3.08
CA LEU A 208 19.18 -4.40 4.01
C LEU A 208 19.66 -3.12 3.32
N LEU A 209 20.50 -3.22 2.28
CA LEU A 209 20.83 -2.09 1.40
C LEU A 209 19.62 -1.60 0.58
N TYR A 210 18.68 -2.49 0.20
CA TYR A 210 17.41 -2.06 -0.39
C TYR A 210 16.58 -1.21 0.59
N PHE A 211 16.47 -1.63 1.86
CA PHE A 211 15.81 -0.79 2.88
C PHE A 211 16.50 0.57 3.05
N GLU A 212 17.84 0.62 3.09
CA GLU A 212 18.55 1.90 3.08
C GLU A 212 18.23 2.77 1.84
N ALA A 213 18.03 2.15 0.67
CA ALA A 213 17.66 2.85 -0.56
C ALA A 213 16.22 3.42 -0.54
N GLN A 214 15.29 2.79 0.19
CA GLN A 214 13.90 3.24 0.33
C GLN A 214 13.69 4.36 1.38
N ARG A 215 14.71 4.74 2.16
CA ARG A 215 14.56 5.71 3.26
C ARG A 215 14.06 7.09 2.78
N SER A 216 12.94 7.56 3.32
CA SER A 216 12.48 8.95 3.23
C SER A 216 13.00 9.77 4.41
N GLY A 217 13.12 11.08 4.27
CA GLY A 217 13.52 11.99 5.34
C GLY A 217 15.02 12.33 5.35
N ARG A 218 15.52 12.70 6.52
CA ARG A 218 16.93 13.09 6.72
C ARG A 218 17.81 11.87 6.99
N LEU A 219 18.39 11.32 5.92
CA LEU A 219 19.33 10.19 5.97
C LEU A 219 20.48 10.39 7.00
N PRO A 220 20.96 9.32 7.66
CA PRO A 220 22.05 9.40 8.63
C PRO A 220 23.41 9.53 7.94
N TYR A 221 24.42 10.05 8.66
CA TYR A 221 25.81 10.10 8.16
C TYR A 221 26.43 8.71 7.91
N SER A 222 25.85 7.64 8.46
CA SER A 222 26.24 6.24 8.27
C SER A 222 25.56 5.53 7.08
N GLN A 223 24.73 6.24 6.30
CA GLN A 223 24.03 5.71 5.14
C GLN A 223 25.02 5.10 4.12
N ARG A 224 24.89 3.80 3.82
CA ARG A 224 25.74 3.10 2.84
C ARG A 224 25.30 3.38 1.40
N VAL A 225 24.03 3.66 1.17
CA VAL A 225 23.44 3.96 -0.14
C VAL A 225 23.67 5.43 -0.50
N THR A 226 24.88 5.75 -0.98
CA THR A 226 25.38 7.12 -1.20
C THR A 226 24.80 7.87 -2.40
N TRP A 227 23.99 7.21 -3.24
CA TRP A 227 23.26 7.86 -4.35
C TRP A 227 21.88 8.41 -3.95
N ARG A 228 21.41 8.10 -2.73
CA ARG A 228 20.23 8.72 -2.10
C ARG A 228 20.65 9.94 -1.29
N GLY A 229 19.79 10.96 -1.27
CA GLY A 229 19.95 12.19 -0.49
C GLY A 229 18.78 12.43 0.47
N HIS A 230 18.80 13.59 1.13
CA HIS A 230 17.71 14.00 2.02
C HIS A 230 16.46 14.38 1.21
N SER A 231 15.31 13.78 1.54
CA SER A 231 14.05 13.93 0.81
C SER A 231 12.86 14.03 1.78
N GLY A 232 11.67 14.43 1.32
CA GLY A 232 10.46 14.46 2.16
C GLY A 232 10.58 15.32 3.45
N LEU A 233 11.39 16.38 3.40
CA LEU A 233 11.77 17.18 4.59
C LEU A 233 10.65 18.11 5.10
N THR A 234 9.49 18.12 4.44
CA THR A 234 8.30 18.91 4.78
C THR A 234 7.07 18.05 5.03
N ASP A 235 7.24 16.73 5.13
CA ASP A 235 6.17 15.76 5.40
C ASP A 235 5.39 16.12 6.68
N GLY A 236 4.07 16.31 6.55
CA GLY A 236 3.17 16.68 7.65
C GLY A 236 3.12 18.17 8.00
N LEU A 237 4.02 19.00 7.45
CA LEU A 237 4.13 20.42 7.80
C LEU A 237 2.86 21.22 7.50
N GLN A 238 2.15 20.88 6.41
CA GLN A 238 0.88 21.52 6.04
C GLN A 238 -0.26 21.17 7.01
N GLN A 239 -0.12 20.05 7.72
CA GLN A 239 -1.08 19.50 8.68
C GLN A 239 -0.66 19.80 10.15
N GLY A 240 0.45 20.52 10.35
CA GLY A 240 0.94 20.93 11.67
C GLY A 240 1.69 19.84 12.47
N VAL A 241 2.19 18.80 11.79
CA VAL A 241 2.86 17.64 12.41
C VAL A 241 4.20 17.34 11.75
N ASP A 242 5.12 16.68 12.46
CA ASP A 242 6.36 16.15 11.88
C ASP A 242 6.13 14.70 11.45
N LEU A 243 6.09 14.46 10.13
CA LEU A 243 6.01 13.12 9.54
C LEU A 243 7.29 12.78 8.74
N VAL A 244 8.39 13.50 8.95
CA VAL A 244 9.65 13.32 8.22
C VAL A 244 10.34 12.02 8.66
N GLY A 245 10.55 11.09 7.73
CA GLY A 245 11.11 9.76 8.00
C GLY A 245 10.34 8.65 7.28
N GLY A 246 10.53 7.40 7.71
CA GLY A 246 9.84 6.23 7.16
C GLY A 246 10.41 5.79 5.81
N TYR A 247 9.70 4.89 5.14
CA TYR A 247 10.09 4.33 3.84
C TYR A 247 9.16 4.82 2.73
N TYR A 248 9.72 5.03 1.54
CA TYR A 248 8.93 5.02 0.31
C TYR A 248 8.52 3.58 -0.01
N ASP A 249 7.31 3.40 -0.51
CA ASP A 249 6.69 2.08 -0.65
C ASP A 249 7.39 1.21 -1.70
N ALA A 250 7.43 1.67 -2.95
CA ALA A 250 7.94 0.89 -4.08
C ALA A 250 8.90 1.71 -4.95
N GLY A 251 8.58 1.90 -6.23
CA GLY A 251 9.35 2.74 -7.17
C GLY A 251 8.93 4.20 -7.19
N ASP A 252 8.09 4.61 -6.24
CA ASP A 252 7.45 5.90 -6.07
C ASP A 252 7.94 6.62 -4.80
N HIS A 253 7.27 7.70 -4.40
CA HIS A 253 7.62 8.49 -3.21
C HIS A 253 6.45 8.67 -2.22
N VAL A 254 5.36 7.92 -2.41
CA VAL A 254 4.28 7.81 -1.42
C VAL A 254 4.75 6.95 -0.25
N LYS A 255 4.18 7.22 0.93
CA LYS A 255 4.46 6.50 2.18
C LYS A 255 3.19 5.80 2.68
N PHE A 256 2.80 4.72 2.03
CA PHE A 256 1.61 3.95 2.41
C PHE A 256 1.83 3.22 3.74
N GLY A 257 1.01 3.55 4.75
CA GLY A 257 1.22 3.09 6.13
C GLY A 257 0.99 1.59 6.34
N LEU A 258 -0.01 0.99 5.69
CA LEU A 258 -0.37 -0.43 5.86
C LEU A 258 0.75 -1.39 5.38
N PRO A 259 1.23 -1.33 4.12
CA PRO A 259 2.35 -2.16 3.67
C PRO A 259 3.65 -1.86 4.41
N MET A 260 3.89 -0.61 4.81
CA MET A 260 5.06 -0.24 5.63
C MET A 260 5.00 -0.87 7.03
N ALA A 261 3.83 -0.87 7.68
CA ALA A 261 3.61 -1.52 8.98
C ALA A 261 3.88 -3.03 8.87
N PHE A 262 3.23 -3.72 7.93
CA PHE A 262 3.44 -5.15 7.68
C PHE A 262 4.93 -5.47 7.44
N THR A 263 5.61 -4.67 6.62
CA THR A 263 7.04 -4.82 6.34
C THR A 263 7.89 -4.73 7.60
N VAL A 264 7.58 -3.81 8.52
CA VAL A 264 8.29 -3.67 9.81
C VAL A 264 7.92 -4.79 10.79
N THR A 265 6.68 -5.28 10.79
CA THR A 265 6.29 -6.50 11.53
C THR A 265 7.11 -7.69 11.06
N MET A 266 7.26 -7.88 9.74
CA MET A 266 8.01 -8.99 9.15
C MET A 266 9.52 -8.89 9.38
N LEU A 267 10.12 -7.70 9.24
CA LEU A 267 11.51 -7.46 9.64
C LEU A 267 11.73 -7.78 11.12
N SER A 268 10.80 -7.38 11.98
CA SER A 268 10.86 -7.64 13.42
C SER A 268 10.69 -9.12 13.75
N TRP A 269 9.76 -9.83 13.11
CA TRP A 269 9.58 -11.27 13.29
C TRP A 269 10.82 -12.04 12.86
N GLY A 270 11.39 -11.72 11.69
CA GLY A 270 12.65 -12.30 11.23
C GLY A 270 13.80 -12.07 12.23
N ALA A 271 13.92 -10.85 12.75
CA ALA A 271 14.91 -10.51 13.78
C ALA A 271 14.70 -11.23 15.12
N ILE A 272 13.48 -11.60 15.49
CA ILE A 272 13.21 -12.37 16.72
C ILE A 272 13.53 -13.85 16.50
N ASP A 273 13.03 -14.45 15.41
CA ASP A 273 13.06 -15.90 15.21
C ASP A 273 14.39 -16.40 14.62
N PHE A 274 15.17 -15.56 13.94
CA PHE A 274 16.46 -15.90 13.31
C PHE A 274 17.62 -15.00 13.81
N SER A 275 17.54 -14.53 15.06
CA SER A 275 18.52 -13.59 15.64
C SER A 275 19.97 -14.07 15.59
N ASP A 276 20.22 -15.36 15.83
CA ASP A 276 21.58 -15.95 15.78
C ASP A 276 22.12 -16.00 14.34
N ASP A 277 21.31 -16.41 13.36
CA ASP A 277 21.71 -16.46 11.95
C ASP A 277 22.04 -15.06 11.42
N ILE A 278 21.15 -14.08 11.67
CA ILE A 278 21.34 -12.68 11.29
C ILE A 278 22.59 -12.10 11.98
N SER A 279 22.85 -12.47 13.24
CA SER A 279 24.08 -12.07 13.95
C SER A 279 25.33 -12.70 13.35
N SER A 280 25.31 -13.99 13.01
CA SER A 280 26.43 -14.70 12.38
C SER A 280 26.79 -14.13 11.00
N SER A 281 25.79 -13.62 10.26
CA SER A 281 25.98 -12.94 8.98
C SER A 281 26.66 -11.57 9.10
N GLY A 282 26.75 -11.02 10.32
CA GLY A 282 27.25 -9.67 10.61
C GLY A 282 26.23 -8.54 10.35
N GLN A 283 24.99 -8.87 9.97
CA GLN A 283 23.99 -7.87 9.56
C GLN A 283 23.10 -7.33 10.68
N TRP A 284 23.19 -7.86 11.91
CA TRP A 284 22.30 -7.52 13.04
C TRP A 284 22.12 -6.01 13.28
N SER A 285 23.18 -5.21 13.25
CA SER A 285 23.08 -3.75 13.39
C SER A 285 22.26 -3.10 12.27
N HIS A 286 22.43 -3.56 11.03
CA HIS A 286 21.67 -3.06 9.89
C HIS A 286 20.20 -3.52 9.93
N THR A 287 19.91 -4.71 10.48
CA THR A 287 18.54 -5.15 10.77
C THR A 287 17.88 -4.28 11.84
N LEU A 288 18.59 -3.94 12.93
CA LEU A 288 18.09 -3.01 13.94
C LEU A 288 17.84 -1.61 13.34
N ASP A 289 18.76 -1.07 12.55
CA ASP A 289 18.61 0.22 11.87
C ASP A 289 17.44 0.22 10.86
N ALA A 290 17.16 -0.92 10.21
CA ALA A 290 16.05 -1.06 9.28
C ALA A 290 14.68 -1.07 9.99
N ILE A 291 14.56 -1.82 11.10
CA ILE A 291 13.34 -1.83 11.92
C ILE A 291 13.13 -0.44 12.54
N LYS A 292 14.17 0.15 13.15
CA LYS A 292 14.07 1.42 13.86
C LYS A 292 13.61 2.57 12.96
N TRP A 293 14.05 2.59 11.70
CA TRP A 293 13.67 3.64 10.75
C TRP A 293 12.16 3.67 10.46
N GLY A 294 11.52 2.50 10.42
CA GLY A 294 10.06 2.39 10.31
C GLY A 294 9.36 2.75 11.61
N THR A 295 9.82 2.21 12.75
CA THR A 295 9.16 2.47 14.04
C THR A 295 9.31 3.90 14.56
N ASP A 296 10.41 4.59 14.25
CA ASP A 296 10.54 6.04 14.50
C ASP A 296 9.47 6.84 13.74
N TYR A 297 9.12 6.41 12.53
CA TYR A 297 8.04 7.03 11.75
C TYR A 297 6.66 6.70 12.31
N PHE A 298 6.39 5.46 12.75
CA PHE A 298 5.11 5.12 13.37
C PHE A 298 4.87 5.87 14.69
N VAL A 299 5.92 6.07 15.50
CA VAL A 299 5.86 6.89 16.72
C VAL A 299 5.51 8.35 16.39
N LYS A 300 6.04 8.91 15.29
CA LYS A 300 5.64 10.25 14.79
C LYS A 300 4.21 10.29 14.26
N ALA A 301 3.81 9.27 13.49
CA ALA A 301 2.47 9.17 12.90
C ALA A 301 1.37 8.97 13.95
N HIS A 302 1.69 8.36 15.09
CA HIS A 302 0.78 8.21 16.22
C HIS A 302 0.79 9.45 17.15
N THR A 303 0.20 10.54 16.67
CA THR A 303 0.25 11.85 17.37
C THR A 303 -0.64 11.96 18.61
N HIS A 304 -1.76 11.22 18.67
CA HIS A 304 -2.69 11.17 19.80
C HIS A 304 -3.30 9.76 19.90
N PRO A 305 -3.76 9.28 21.07
CA PRO A 305 -4.20 7.89 21.29
C PRO A 305 -5.27 7.32 20.35
N PHE A 306 -5.97 8.18 19.60
CA PHE A 306 -7.00 7.82 18.63
C PHE A 306 -6.85 8.62 17.31
N VAL A 307 -5.62 8.94 16.92
CA VAL A 307 -5.27 9.66 15.68
C VAL A 307 -3.95 9.12 15.13
N TYR A 308 -4.01 8.49 13.95
CA TYR A 308 -2.84 7.91 13.28
C TYR A 308 -2.72 8.38 11.83
N TRP A 309 -1.55 8.90 11.46
CA TRP A 309 -1.27 9.34 10.08
C TRP A 309 -0.93 8.14 9.19
N ALA A 310 -1.80 7.88 8.22
CA ALA A 310 -1.83 6.69 7.38
C ALA A 310 -0.98 6.79 6.11
N GLU A 311 -0.87 7.99 5.55
CA GLU A 311 -0.22 8.22 4.26
C GLU A 311 0.43 9.61 4.23
N VAL A 312 1.55 9.73 3.53
CA VAL A 312 2.08 11.04 3.08
C VAL A 312 2.51 10.93 1.63
N GLY A 313 1.86 11.74 0.78
CA GLY A 313 1.88 11.63 -0.67
C GLY A 313 0.46 11.73 -1.23
N ASP A 314 0.34 11.76 -2.54
CA ASP A 314 -0.90 11.59 -3.30
C ASP A 314 -0.51 10.77 -4.52
N GLY A 315 -1.00 9.53 -4.61
CA GLY A 315 -0.54 8.58 -5.63
C GLY A 315 -0.78 9.06 -7.06
N ASP A 316 -1.90 9.74 -7.31
CA ASP A 316 -2.28 10.26 -8.64
C ASP A 316 -1.24 11.27 -9.17
N THR A 317 -0.77 12.21 -8.33
CA THR A 317 0.24 13.21 -8.75
C THR A 317 1.67 12.70 -8.65
N ASP A 318 1.99 11.81 -7.71
CA ASP A 318 3.35 11.27 -7.60
C ASP A 318 3.67 10.25 -8.70
N HIS A 319 2.76 9.31 -8.98
CA HIS A 319 2.96 8.28 -10.03
C HIS A 319 2.92 8.87 -11.45
N TYR A 320 2.37 10.08 -11.62
CA TYR A 320 2.46 10.84 -12.86
C TYR A 320 3.88 11.41 -13.13
N CYS A 321 4.72 11.52 -12.10
CA CYS A 321 5.90 12.37 -12.10
C CYS A 321 7.20 11.57 -11.85
N TRP A 322 7.91 11.25 -12.94
CA TRP A 322 9.23 10.63 -12.84
C TRP A 322 10.30 11.67 -12.46
N GLN A 323 10.80 11.59 -11.23
CA GLN A 323 11.75 12.51 -10.59
C GLN A 323 12.66 11.77 -9.60
N ARG A 324 13.60 12.46 -8.96
CA ARG A 324 14.29 11.94 -7.75
C ARG A 324 13.51 12.36 -6.50
N PRO A 325 13.51 11.58 -5.40
CA PRO A 325 12.84 11.98 -4.16
C PRO A 325 13.39 13.29 -3.56
N GLU A 326 14.65 13.62 -3.85
CA GLU A 326 15.29 14.85 -3.40
C GLU A 326 14.78 16.12 -4.13
N ASP A 327 14.14 15.98 -5.30
CA ASP A 327 13.63 17.10 -6.12
C ASP A 327 12.09 17.26 -6.07
N MET A 328 11.38 16.52 -5.20
CA MET A 328 9.92 16.37 -5.27
C MET A 328 9.13 17.69 -5.37
N THR A 329 8.39 17.86 -6.47
CA THR A 329 7.39 18.93 -6.64
C THR A 329 5.93 18.41 -6.60
N THR A 330 5.73 17.16 -6.21
CA THR A 330 4.43 16.47 -6.16
C THR A 330 3.69 16.76 -4.86
N SER A 331 2.39 16.43 -4.79
CA SER A 331 1.63 16.66 -3.56
C SER A 331 2.12 15.73 -2.45
N ARG A 332 2.46 16.31 -1.30
CA ARG A 332 2.82 15.60 -0.06
C ARG A 332 1.81 15.90 1.04
N GLN A 333 0.54 15.95 0.66
CA GLN A 333 -0.59 15.90 1.58
C GLN A 333 -0.44 14.68 2.51
N ALA A 334 -0.80 14.85 3.77
CA ALA A 334 -0.86 13.75 4.73
C ALA A 334 -2.32 13.39 5.02
N TYR A 335 -2.58 12.09 5.16
CA TYR A 335 -3.89 11.52 5.45
C TYR A 335 -3.85 10.76 6.78
N LYS A 336 -4.98 10.71 7.48
CA LYS A 336 -5.08 10.09 8.82
C LYS A 336 -6.39 9.37 9.01
N VAL A 337 -6.36 8.41 9.92
CA VAL A 337 -7.54 7.81 10.54
C VAL A 337 -7.71 8.34 11.97
N ASP A 338 -8.96 8.44 12.41
CA ASP A 338 -9.38 8.92 13.73
C ASP A 338 -10.71 8.26 14.16
N LYS A 339 -11.35 8.80 15.21
CA LYS A 339 -12.60 8.24 15.78
C LYS A 339 -13.79 8.35 14.81
N GLU A 340 -13.79 9.39 13.99
CA GLU A 340 -14.83 9.68 13.01
C GLU A 340 -14.57 8.97 11.67
N ASN A 341 -13.30 8.68 11.37
CA ASN A 341 -12.82 8.04 10.13
C ASN A 341 -11.84 6.90 10.51
N PRO A 342 -12.34 5.72 10.95
CA PRO A 342 -11.52 4.64 11.53
C PRO A 342 -10.62 3.88 10.53
N GLY A 343 -9.69 3.08 11.06
CA GLY A 343 -8.80 2.20 10.30
C GLY A 343 -8.18 1.12 11.18
N SER A 344 -8.96 0.09 11.49
CA SER A 344 -8.61 -1.02 12.39
C SER A 344 -7.53 -1.94 11.83
N ASP A 345 -7.51 -2.10 10.51
CA ASP A 345 -6.50 -2.77 9.71
C ASP A 345 -5.13 -2.12 9.90
N LEU A 346 -5.04 -0.83 9.55
CA LEU A 346 -3.85 -0.01 9.66
C LEU A 346 -3.38 0.14 11.12
N ALA A 347 -4.29 0.40 12.05
CA ALA A 347 -3.97 0.53 13.47
C ALA A 347 -3.52 -0.81 14.07
N GLY A 348 -4.15 -1.91 13.68
CA GLY A 348 -3.80 -3.27 14.07
C GLY A 348 -2.42 -3.68 13.57
N GLU A 349 -2.13 -3.56 12.27
CA GLU A 349 -0.81 -3.91 11.73
C GLU A 349 0.29 -2.98 12.28
N THR A 350 0.00 -1.69 12.49
CA THR A 350 0.97 -0.80 13.17
C THR A 350 1.21 -1.21 14.63
N ALA A 351 0.16 -1.63 15.35
CA ALA A 351 0.30 -2.17 16.70
C ALA A 351 1.12 -3.48 16.72
N ALA A 352 0.91 -4.38 15.74
CA ALA A 352 1.70 -5.58 15.55
C ALA A 352 3.19 -5.24 15.30
N ALA A 353 3.47 -4.30 14.38
CA ALA A 353 4.83 -3.86 14.04
C ALA A 353 5.58 -3.30 15.26
N LEU A 354 4.93 -2.40 16.01
CA LEU A 354 5.48 -1.79 17.22
C LEU A 354 5.65 -2.81 18.36
N ALA A 355 4.69 -3.74 18.54
CA ALA A 355 4.79 -4.80 19.53
C ALA A 355 5.93 -5.79 19.21
N ALA A 356 6.06 -6.22 17.96
CA ALA A 356 7.15 -7.07 17.50
C ALA A 356 8.51 -6.37 17.68
N ALA A 357 8.65 -5.13 17.23
CA ALA A 357 9.88 -4.35 17.42
C ALA A 357 10.23 -4.12 18.90
N SER A 358 9.22 -4.00 19.80
CA SER A 358 9.47 -3.93 21.24
C SER A 358 10.14 -5.18 21.81
N ILE A 359 9.98 -6.36 21.19
CA ILE A 359 10.71 -7.57 21.58
C ILE A 359 12.18 -7.47 21.13
N VAL A 360 12.41 -7.04 19.89
CA VAL A 360 13.75 -6.87 19.30
C VAL A 360 14.62 -5.90 20.11
N PHE A 361 14.08 -4.72 20.46
CA PHE A 361 14.84 -3.70 21.21
C PHE A 361 14.91 -3.95 22.73
N ARG A 362 14.24 -4.97 23.27
CA ARG A 362 14.10 -5.18 24.72
C ARG A 362 15.40 -5.22 25.51
N ARG A 363 16.46 -5.78 24.92
CA ARG A 363 17.79 -5.92 25.55
C ARG A 363 18.74 -4.77 25.18
N THR A 364 18.64 -4.25 23.96
CA THR A 364 19.59 -3.27 23.40
C THR A 364 19.18 -1.82 23.69
N ASN A 365 17.87 -1.54 23.78
CA ASN A 365 17.34 -0.23 24.15
C ASN A 365 15.99 -0.40 24.90
N PRO A 366 16.01 -0.73 26.20
CA PRO A 366 14.80 -0.96 26.99
C PRO A 366 13.84 0.24 27.01
N HIS A 367 14.37 1.48 27.04
CA HIS A 367 13.55 2.69 27.03
C HIS A 367 12.75 2.83 25.72
N TYR A 368 13.40 2.61 24.57
CA TYR A 368 12.72 2.60 23.28
C TYR A 368 11.74 1.43 23.17
N SER A 369 12.11 0.23 23.65
CA SER A 369 11.19 -0.92 23.75
C SER A 369 9.90 -0.56 24.50
N HIS A 370 9.98 0.13 25.64
CA HIS A 370 8.78 0.57 26.37
C HIS A 370 7.98 1.64 25.63
N LEU A 371 8.63 2.57 24.93
CA LEU A 371 7.96 3.57 24.08
C LEU A 371 7.16 2.90 22.94
N LEU A 372 7.80 1.99 22.19
CA LEU A 372 7.15 1.22 21.13
C LEU A 372 5.92 0.47 21.64
N LEU A 373 6.07 -0.22 22.77
CA LEU A 373 5.00 -1.00 23.38
C LEU A 373 3.82 -0.13 23.84
N HIS A 374 4.08 1.07 24.38
CA HIS A 374 3.05 2.03 24.75
C HIS A 374 2.22 2.47 23.53
N HIS A 375 2.86 2.87 22.43
CA HIS A 375 2.16 3.23 21.20
C HIS A 375 1.42 2.03 20.58
N ALA A 376 1.96 0.81 20.67
CA ALA A 376 1.31 -0.41 20.20
C ALA A 376 -0.01 -0.70 20.94
N GLN A 377 0.01 -0.60 22.28
CA GLN A 377 -1.17 -0.87 23.10
C GLN A 377 -2.30 0.13 22.84
N GLN A 378 -1.96 1.41 22.66
CA GLN A 378 -2.92 2.45 22.32
C GLN A 378 -3.47 2.33 20.89
N LEU A 379 -2.65 1.95 19.88
CA LEU A 379 -3.15 1.73 18.51
C LEU A 379 -4.07 0.51 18.42
N PHE A 380 -3.81 -0.54 19.19
CA PHE A 380 -4.72 -1.67 19.33
C PHE A 380 -6.04 -1.27 20.01
N GLU A 381 -6.00 -0.49 21.10
CA GLU A 381 -7.20 0.06 21.75
C GLU A 381 -8.02 0.92 20.77
N PHE A 382 -7.36 1.76 19.96
CA PHE A 382 -8.00 2.56 18.92
C PHE A 382 -8.67 1.69 17.86
N GLY A 383 -7.93 0.76 17.25
CA GLY A 383 -8.43 -0.10 16.18
C GLY A 383 -9.56 -1.04 16.62
N ASP A 384 -9.54 -1.53 17.85
CA ASP A 384 -10.62 -2.38 18.39
C ASP A 384 -11.87 -1.57 18.80
N THR A 385 -11.68 -0.37 19.34
CA THR A 385 -12.79 0.49 19.82
C THR A 385 -13.53 1.18 18.66
N TYR A 386 -12.81 1.64 17.65
CA TYR A 386 -13.33 2.40 16.51
C TYR A 386 -13.17 1.56 15.24
N ARG A 387 -14.13 0.68 14.97
CA ARG A 387 -13.99 -0.37 13.95
C ARG A 387 -14.36 0.07 12.52
N GLY A 388 -13.46 -0.20 11.57
CA GLY A 388 -13.67 0.00 10.13
C GLY A 388 -12.36 -0.09 9.34
N SER A 389 -12.42 -0.37 8.04
CA SER A 389 -11.25 -0.42 7.16
C SER A 389 -10.75 0.99 6.80
N TYR A 390 -9.43 1.20 6.79
CA TYR A 390 -8.85 2.54 6.56
C TYR A 390 -9.13 3.12 5.16
N ASP A 391 -9.30 2.25 4.16
CA ASP A 391 -9.64 2.64 2.79
C ASP A 391 -11.10 3.10 2.61
N SER A 392 -11.94 2.89 3.62
CA SER A 392 -13.29 3.46 3.70
C SER A 392 -13.25 4.89 4.27
N SER A 393 -12.18 5.23 4.98
CA SER A 393 -11.93 6.52 5.63
C SER A 393 -11.02 7.44 4.81
N ILE A 394 -10.13 6.87 3.99
CA ILE A 394 -9.23 7.56 3.07
C ILE A 394 -9.51 6.98 1.68
N GLU A 395 -10.01 7.79 0.75
CA GLU A 395 -10.40 7.27 -0.58
C GLU A 395 -9.18 7.06 -1.49
N GLU A 396 -8.11 7.80 -1.22
CA GLU A 396 -6.87 7.85 -2.00
C GLU A 396 -6.13 6.51 -2.02
N VAL A 397 -5.99 5.83 -0.87
CA VAL A 397 -5.33 4.50 -0.78
C VAL A 397 -6.07 3.41 -1.55
N ARG A 398 -7.38 3.58 -1.81
CA ARG A 398 -8.27 2.53 -2.35
C ARG A 398 -7.95 2.10 -3.79
N SER A 399 -7.08 2.83 -4.48
CA SER A 399 -6.55 2.46 -5.81
C SER A 399 -5.21 1.73 -5.77
N TYR A 400 -4.60 1.59 -4.59
CA TYR A 400 -3.24 1.08 -4.39
C TYR A 400 -3.17 -0.06 -3.37
N TYR A 401 -3.67 0.20 -2.16
CA TYR A 401 -3.60 -0.68 -0.99
C TYR A 401 -4.96 -0.74 -0.28
N ALA A 402 -6.01 -1.12 -1.02
CA ALA A 402 -7.34 -1.33 -0.47
C ALA A 402 -7.35 -2.47 0.57
N SER A 403 -8.26 -2.40 1.54
CA SER A 403 -8.51 -3.45 2.54
C SER A 403 -9.45 -4.48 1.92
N VAL A 404 -8.90 -5.58 1.40
CA VAL A 404 -9.66 -6.60 0.66
C VAL A 404 -10.02 -7.78 1.57
N SER A 405 -9.15 -8.13 2.51
CA SER A 405 -9.41 -9.04 3.62
C SER A 405 -10.41 -8.47 4.65
N GLY A 406 -10.38 -7.15 4.83
CA GLY A 406 -11.02 -6.43 5.93
C GLY A 406 -10.00 -5.96 6.96
N TYR A 407 -10.37 -6.02 8.25
CA TYR A 407 -9.51 -5.63 9.38
C TYR A 407 -9.49 -6.69 10.50
N HIS A 408 -10.08 -7.85 10.25
CA HIS A 408 -10.36 -8.87 11.25
C HIS A 408 -9.09 -9.61 11.66
N ASP A 409 -8.27 -10.01 10.70
CA ASP A 409 -7.01 -10.69 10.96
C ASP A 409 -5.95 -9.78 11.57
N GLU A 410 -5.91 -8.49 11.26
CA GLU A 410 -5.03 -7.51 11.92
C GLU A 410 -5.32 -7.34 13.40
N LEU A 411 -6.60 -7.36 13.80
CA LEU A 411 -6.96 -7.30 15.23
C LEU A 411 -6.52 -8.57 15.97
N LEU A 412 -6.67 -9.76 15.36
CA LEU A 412 -6.16 -11.00 15.95
C LEU A 412 -4.61 -11.03 15.98
N TRP A 413 -3.98 -10.53 14.92
CA TRP A 413 -2.53 -10.47 14.72
C TRP A 413 -1.85 -9.52 15.71
N ALA A 414 -2.39 -8.31 15.84
CA ALA A 414 -1.98 -7.34 16.85
C ALA A 414 -2.13 -7.90 18.27
N ALA A 415 -3.24 -8.59 18.56
CA ALA A 415 -3.45 -9.23 19.86
C ALA A 415 -2.41 -10.32 20.15
N LEU A 416 -2.09 -11.21 19.20
CA LEU A 416 -1.04 -12.21 19.40
C LEU A 416 0.36 -11.59 19.54
N TRP A 417 0.68 -10.54 18.80
CA TRP A 417 1.93 -9.80 18.97
C TRP A 417 2.02 -9.06 20.30
N LEU A 418 0.93 -8.44 20.76
CA LEU A 418 0.84 -7.82 22.08
C LEU A 418 0.91 -8.85 23.21
N HIS A 419 0.32 -10.04 23.06
CA HIS A 419 0.52 -11.15 23.99
C HIS A 419 2.01 -11.54 24.04
N ARG A 420 2.63 -11.83 22.89
CA ARG A 420 4.05 -12.21 22.78
C ARG A 420 5.00 -11.13 23.31
N ALA A 421 4.63 -9.85 23.17
CA ALA A 421 5.39 -8.74 23.70
C ALA A 421 5.21 -8.56 25.22
N THR A 422 3.99 -8.66 25.75
CA THR A 422 3.69 -8.29 27.15
C THR A 422 3.66 -9.45 28.14
N GLY A 423 3.43 -10.69 27.67
CA GLY A 423 3.11 -11.84 28.51
C GLY A 423 1.72 -11.73 29.19
N LYS A 424 0.86 -10.81 28.78
CA LYS A 424 -0.49 -10.68 29.36
C LYS A 424 -1.49 -11.62 28.69
N GLU A 425 -2.24 -12.35 29.50
CA GLU A 425 -3.35 -13.21 29.07
C GLU A 425 -4.54 -12.46 28.43
N GLU A 426 -4.69 -11.16 28.68
CA GLU A 426 -5.83 -10.39 28.14
C GLU A 426 -5.84 -10.33 26.60
N TYR A 427 -4.67 -10.26 25.96
CA TYR A 427 -4.57 -10.26 24.50
C TYR A 427 -4.71 -11.66 23.89
N LEU A 428 -4.19 -12.71 24.55
CA LEU A 428 -4.40 -14.09 24.11
C LEU A 428 -5.88 -14.47 24.21
N ARG A 429 -6.55 -14.09 25.30
CA ARG A 429 -7.98 -14.26 25.47
C ARG A 429 -8.76 -13.50 24.40
N TYR A 430 -8.42 -12.23 24.12
CA TYR A 430 -9.04 -11.49 23.01
C TYR A 430 -8.93 -12.24 21.68
N ALA A 431 -7.73 -12.73 21.34
CA ALA A 431 -7.51 -13.46 20.10
C ALA A 431 -8.34 -14.74 20.04
N VAL A 432 -8.40 -15.52 21.12
CA VAL A 432 -9.19 -16.78 21.20
C VAL A 432 -10.70 -16.52 21.19
N GLU A 433 -11.19 -15.48 21.87
CA GLU A 433 -12.62 -15.16 21.96
C GLU A 433 -13.17 -14.56 20.64
N ASN A 434 -12.36 -13.80 19.89
CA ASN A 434 -12.77 -13.23 18.60
C ASN A 434 -12.44 -14.15 17.40
N ALA A 435 -11.62 -15.19 17.55
CA ALA A 435 -11.16 -16.06 16.47
C ALA A 435 -12.29 -16.69 15.61
N GLU A 436 -13.39 -17.13 16.23
CA GLU A 436 -14.54 -17.67 15.48
C GLU A 436 -15.47 -16.57 14.93
N PRO A 437 -15.88 -15.55 15.71
CA PRO A 437 -16.67 -14.42 15.20
C PRO A 437 -16.01 -13.62 14.06
N PHE A 438 -14.68 -13.52 14.04
CA PHE A 438 -13.95 -12.79 13.00
C PHE A 438 -13.69 -13.66 11.75
N GLY A 439 -13.68 -14.99 11.89
CA GLY A 439 -13.54 -15.94 10.78
C GLY A 439 -12.09 -16.19 10.34
N GLY A 440 -11.92 -16.77 9.16
CA GLY A 440 -10.65 -17.04 8.48
C GLY A 440 -9.70 -18.07 9.12
N VAL A 441 -9.57 -18.09 10.46
CA VAL A 441 -8.62 -18.93 11.20
C VAL A 441 -8.78 -20.45 11.01
N GLY A 442 -10.00 -20.90 10.66
CA GLY A 442 -10.34 -22.32 10.54
C GLY A 442 -10.04 -22.97 9.18
N TRP A 443 -9.45 -22.21 8.24
CA TRP A 443 -9.27 -22.62 6.85
C TRP A 443 -7.78 -22.66 6.48
N ALA A 444 -7.40 -23.52 5.52
CA ALA A 444 -6.06 -23.49 4.95
C ALA A 444 -5.92 -22.25 4.05
N MET A 445 -4.97 -21.37 4.36
CA MET A 445 -4.75 -20.13 3.63
C MET A 445 -3.58 -20.28 2.63
N THR A 446 -3.76 -19.79 1.40
CA THR A 446 -2.74 -19.85 0.33
C THR A 446 -1.91 -18.57 0.21
N GLU A 447 -2.23 -17.54 0.99
CA GLU A 447 -1.60 -16.22 0.96
C GLU A 447 -1.15 -15.79 2.36
N PHE A 448 -0.06 -15.03 2.39
CA PHE A 448 0.36 -14.22 3.53
C PHE A 448 0.96 -12.93 2.98
N SER A 449 0.34 -11.79 3.28
CA SER A 449 0.61 -10.52 2.61
C SER A 449 0.31 -9.31 3.50
N TRP A 450 0.56 -8.12 2.97
CA TRP A 450 0.19 -6.85 3.60
C TRP A 450 -1.33 -6.69 3.78
N ASP A 451 -2.15 -7.49 3.09
CA ASP A 451 -3.62 -7.55 3.22
C ASP A 451 -4.06 -8.75 4.07
N VAL A 452 -3.51 -9.96 3.84
CA VAL A 452 -3.97 -11.22 4.46
C VAL A 452 -2.96 -11.77 5.48
N LYS A 453 -3.33 -11.80 6.77
CA LYS A 453 -2.45 -12.18 7.90
C LYS A 453 -2.75 -13.56 8.49
N TYR A 454 -3.87 -14.20 8.13
CA TYR A 454 -4.33 -15.48 8.72
C TYR A 454 -3.27 -16.59 8.79
N ALA A 455 -2.43 -16.78 7.76
CA ALA A 455 -1.38 -17.80 7.79
C ALA A 455 -0.30 -17.49 8.83
N GLY A 456 0.13 -16.23 8.93
CA GLY A 456 1.06 -15.76 9.97
C GLY A 456 0.47 -15.90 11.37
N LEU A 457 -0.81 -15.54 11.53
CA LEU A 457 -1.58 -15.73 12.76
C LEU A 457 -1.62 -17.19 13.20
N GLN A 458 -1.94 -18.12 12.29
CA GLN A 458 -2.00 -19.56 12.58
C GLN A 458 -0.64 -20.09 13.06
N VAL A 459 0.45 -19.70 12.42
CA VAL A 459 1.82 -20.07 12.83
C VAL A 459 2.19 -19.46 14.19
N LEU A 460 1.85 -18.19 14.42
CA LEU A 460 2.13 -17.47 15.67
C LEU A 460 1.35 -18.07 16.85
N ALA A 461 0.09 -18.48 16.64
CA ALA A 461 -0.75 -19.15 17.64
C ALA A 461 -0.32 -20.60 17.92
N ALA A 462 0.22 -21.31 16.91
CA ALA A 462 0.72 -22.67 17.08
C ALA A 462 2.11 -22.74 17.75
N LYS A 463 2.85 -21.63 17.78
CA LYS A 463 4.17 -21.55 18.41
C LYS A 463 4.05 -21.55 19.93
N LYS A 464 4.64 -22.56 20.58
CA LYS A 464 4.72 -22.62 22.04
C LYS A 464 5.60 -21.49 22.59
N SER A 465 5.10 -20.86 23.65
CA SER A 465 5.76 -19.83 24.47
C SER A 465 7.00 -20.36 25.20
#